data_AF-A0A936L130-F1
#
_entry.id   AF-A0A936L130-F1
#
_cell.length_a   1.000
_cell.length_b   1.000
_cell.length_c   1.000
_cell.angle_alpha   90.00
_cell.angle_beta   90.00
_cell.angle_gamma   90.00
#
_symmetry.space_group_name_H-M   'P 1'
#
loop_
_entity.id
_entity.type
_entity.pdbx_description
1 polymer ?
#
loop_
_entity_poly.entity_id
_entity_poly.type
_entity_poly.pdbx_seq_one_letter_code
_entity_poly.pdbx_strand_id
1 'polypeptide(L)'
;MTNPLPLILLCFLSTTCFSQELKLWKGKDEKTFKTGSLFEIVVDNTNKSADKSWCSSAQLVGKIVAISDDSLTLQLNSYSIKKTMENVENKEIFLSQTGTLESTIAKNEIIYLSNYKSQKHKKRKENIFTTGGLMVFTGLVTALNALVVKDKSSKKTLLISGGLQFGLGLGLTITNDTKKYYLRNRHDIWSIKN
;
A
#
# COMPACT_ATOMS: atom_id res chain seq x y z
N MET A 1 19.98 27.96 47.36
CA MET A 1 18.66 27.98 46.70
C MET A 1 18.88 27.79 45.21
N THR A 2 18.77 26.55 44.73
CA THR A 2 18.92 26.20 43.31
C THR A 2 17.57 26.42 42.62
N ASN A 3 17.49 27.40 41.73
CA ASN A 3 16.26 27.67 40.96
C ASN A 3 15.97 26.48 40.03
N PRO A 4 14.87 25.73 40.21
CA PRO A 4 14.51 24.60 39.33
C PRO A 4 13.86 25.03 38.01
N LEU A 5 13.66 26.34 37.82
CA LEU A 5 13.02 26.97 36.67
C LEU A 5 13.61 26.60 35.29
N PRO A 6 14.93 26.47 35.09
CA PRO A 6 15.47 26.08 33.78
C PRO A 6 15.22 24.61 33.43
N LEU A 7 15.01 23.73 34.41
CA LEU A 7 14.81 22.30 34.19
C LEU A 7 13.37 22.00 33.73
N ILE A 8 12.40 22.76 34.25
CA ILE A 8 10.99 22.66 33.86
C ILE A 8 10.78 23.15 32.41
N LEU A 9 11.45 24.23 32.01
CA LEU A 9 11.37 24.76 30.64
C LEU A 9 11.93 23.77 29.60
N LEU A 10 12.98 23.01 29.95
CA LEU A 10 13.56 21.97 29.10
C LEU A 10 12.62 20.78 28.90
N CYS A 11 11.81 20.45 29.91
CA CYS A 11 10.82 19.36 29.84
C CYS A 11 9.60 19.70 28.96
N PHE A 12 9.25 20.99 28.80
CA PHE A 12 8.16 21.37 27.89
C PHE A 12 8.61 21.38 26.42
N LEU A 13 9.86 21.74 26.15
CA LEU A 13 10.42 21.75 24.78
C LEU A 13 10.65 20.34 24.19
N SER A 14 10.76 19.30 25.02
CA SER A 14 10.92 17.92 24.54
C SER A 14 9.60 17.23 24.17
N THR A 15 8.43 17.85 24.45
CA THR A 15 7.12 17.24 24.16
C THR A 15 6.59 17.53 22.76
N THR A 16 7.24 18.41 21.99
CA THR A 16 6.86 18.70 20.60
C THR A 16 7.58 17.77 19.62
N CYS A 17 7.44 16.46 19.79
CA CYS A 17 7.76 15.50 18.74
C CYS A 17 6.58 15.51 17.74
N PHE A 18 6.55 16.53 16.89
CA PHE A 18 5.54 16.66 15.84
C PHE A 18 5.76 15.58 14.79
N SER A 19 5.13 14.43 14.99
CA SER A 19 4.80 13.58 13.85
C SER A 19 3.87 14.41 12.95
N GLN A 20 4.17 14.51 11.66
CA GLN A 20 3.37 15.32 10.72
C GLN A 20 2.22 14.49 10.14
N GLU A 21 1.00 15.01 10.18
CA GLU A 21 -0.16 14.39 9.53
C GLU A 21 -0.11 14.67 8.03
N LEU A 22 -0.25 13.63 7.21
CA LEU A 22 -0.40 13.80 5.76
C LEU A 22 -1.89 14.06 5.45
N LYS A 23 -2.15 15.13 4.71
CA LYS A 23 -3.46 15.44 4.17
C LYS A 23 -3.45 15.37 2.64
N LEU A 24 -4.55 14.92 2.07
CA LEU A 24 -4.78 14.94 0.63
C LEU A 24 -6.07 15.67 0.30
N TRP A 25 -6.07 16.37 -0.82
CA TRP A 25 -7.22 17.11 -1.31
C TRP A 25 -7.59 16.72 -2.73
N LYS A 26 -8.89 16.55 -2.97
CA LYS A 26 -9.48 16.37 -4.30
C LYS A 26 -10.71 17.29 -4.41
N GLY A 27 -10.52 18.45 -5.03
CA GLY A 27 -11.56 19.49 -5.04
C GLY A 27 -11.90 19.93 -3.61
N LYS A 28 -13.13 19.64 -3.15
CA LYS A 28 -13.59 19.91 -1.78
C LYS A 28 -13.36 18.75 -0.81
N ASP A 29 -13.00 17.56 -1.31
CA ASP A 29 -12.77 16.39 -0.47
C ASP A 29 -11.40 16.49 0.21
N GLU A 30 -11.35 16.27 1.53
CA GLU A 30 -10.13 16.17 2.32
C GLU A 30 -9.98 14.76 2.88
N LYS A 31 -8.76 14.22 2.81
CA LYS A 31 -8.38 12.97 3.46
C LYS A 31 -7.17 13.18 4.34
N THR A 32 -7.38 13.13 5.65
CA THR A 32 -6.31 13.13 6.64
C THR A 32 -5.88 11.71 6.99
N PHE A 33 -4.57 11.50 7.06
CA PHE A 33 -3.96 10.28 7.50
C PHE A 33 -3.33 10.46 8.87
N LYS A 34 -3.52 9.46 9.74
CA LYS A 34 -2.92 9.46 11.06
C LYS A 34 -1.40 9.44 10.96
N THR A 35 -0.77 10.17 11.85
CA THR A 35 0.67 10.14 12.07
C THR A 35 1.20 8.75 12.36
N GLY A 36 2.43 8.50 11.89
CA GLY A 36 3.07 7.18 12.00
C GLY A 36 2.44 6.06 11.18
N SER A 37 1.45 6.35 10.31
CA SER A 37 0.91 5.38 9.37
C SER A 37 1.99 4.89 8.41
N LEU A 38 1.82 3.66 7.93
CA LEU A 38 2.64 3.10 6.88
C LEU A 38 2.07 3.49 5.52
N PHE A 39 2.91 4.01 4.65
CA PHE A 39 2.57 4.35 3.28
C PHE A 39 3.27 3.41 2.32
N GLU A 40 2.54 3.01 1.29
CA GLU A 40 3.10 2.45 0.07
C GLU A 40 2.95 3.51 -1.02
N ILE A 41 4.08 3.99 -1.53
CA ILE A 41 4.16 5.03 -2.54
C ILE A 41 4.75 4.40 -3.79
N VAL A 42 4.05 4.55 -4.91
CA VAL A 42 4.55 4.15 -6.22
C VAL A 42 4.95 5.38 -6.99
N VAL A 43 6.21 5.40 -7.39
CA VAL A 43 6.81 6.47 -8.19
C VAL A 43 7.11 5.96 -9.58
N ASP A 44 7.07 6.88 -10.53
CA ASP A 44 7.53 6.60 -11.87
C ASP A 44 9.06 6.59 -11.86
N ASN A 45 9.69 5.46 -12.20
CA ASN A 45 11.14 5.34 -12.25
C ASN A 45 11.68 5.62 -13.66
N THR A 46 10.90 6.32 -14.50
CA THR A 46 11.41 6.90 -15.73
C THR A 46 12.45 7.96 -15.39
N ASN A 47 13.70 7.54 -15.20
CA ASN A 47 14.82 8.32 -15.70
C ASN A 47 14.44 8.67 -17.14
N LYS A 48 14.15 9.95 -17.40
CA LYS A 48 13.82 10.50 -18.72
C LYS A 48 15.04 10.48 -19.66
N SER A 49 15.89 9.46 -19.57
CA SER A 49 16.89 9.16 -20.57
C SER A 49 16.16 8.59 -21.78
N ALA A 50 16.22 9.33 -22.88
CA ALA A 50 15.42 9.20 -24.11
C ALA A 50 15.48 7.85 -24.85
N ASP A 51 16.08 6.81 -24.28
CA ASP A 51 16.55 5.64 -25.03
C ASP A 51 16.10 4.28 -24.47
N LYS A 52 15.22 4.24 -23.47
CA LYS A 52 14.80 2.97 -22.86
C LYS A 52 13.28 2.86 -22.74
N SER A 53 12.70 2.00 -23.58
CA SER A 53 11.29 1.57 -23.56
C SER A 53 10.90 0.72 -22.34
N TRP A 54 11.67 0.78 -21.25
CA TRP A 54 11.44 -0.04 -20.06
C TRP A 54 10.54 0.73 -19.09
N CYS A 55 9.30 0.26 -18.96
CA CYS A 55 8.37 0.70 -17.92
C CYS A 55 8.93 0.29 -16.55
N SER A 56 9.77 1.13 -15.96
CA SER A 56 10.26 0.91 -14.60
C SER A 56 9.45 1.76 -13.64
N SER A 57 8.89 1.11 -12.63
CA SER A 57 8.29 1.78 -11.48
C SER A 57 9.05 1.37 -10.24
N ALA A 58 9.13 2.29 -9.29
CA ALA A 58 9.66 1.98 -7.98
C ALA A 58 8.55 2.09 -6.94
N GLN A 59 8.58 1.18 -5.98
CA GLN A 59 7.63 1.12 -4.89
C GLN A 59 8.40 1.27 -3.58
N LEU A 60 8.03 2.30 -2.83
CA LEU A 60 8.61 2.64 -1.54
C LEU A 60 7.57 2.34 -0.47
N VAL A 61 7.96 1.61 0.57
CA VAL A 61 7.10 1.30 1.71
C VAL A 61 7.78 1.81 2.96
N GLY A 62 7.14 2.75 3.66
CA GLY A 62 7.75 3.43 4.80
C GLY A 62 6.79 4.34 5.54
N LYS A 63 7.30 5.06 6.54
CA LYS A 63 6.56 6.10 7.26
C LYS A 63 7.02 7.46 6.78
N ILE A 64 6.09 8.40 6.61
CA ILE A 64 6.45 9.79 6.32
C ILE A 64 6.99 10.41 7.60
N VAL A 65 8.20 10.99 7.51
CA VAL A 65 8.88 11.66 8.62
C VAL A 65 8.95 13.17 8.41
N ALA A 66 8.91 13.64 7.16
CA ALA A 66 8.82 15.06 6.83
C ALA A 66 8.02 15.29 5.54
N ILE A 67 7.29 16.40 5.51
CA ILE A 67 6.54 16.92 4.37
C ILE A 67 7.06 18.33 4.08
N SER A 68 7.69 18.50 2.92
CA SER A 68 8.11 19.80 2.40
C SER A 68 7.12 20.26 1.33
N ASP A 69 7.30 21.46 0.78
CA ASP A 69 6.37 22.00 -0.22
C ASP A 69 6.33 21.17 -1.51
N ASP A 70 7.47 20.68 -1.97
CA ASP A 70 7.62 19.94 -3.23
C ASP A 70 7.93 18.45 -3.05
N SER A 71 8.22 18.00 -1.84
CA SER A 71 8.77 16.67 -1.57
C SER A 71 8.23 16.02 -0.29
N LEU A 72 8.39 14.69 -0.22
CA LEU A 72 8.08 13.87 0.95
C LEU A 72 9.33 13.08 1.35
N THR A 73 9.65 13.07 2.63
CA THR A 73 10.70 12.22 3.18
C THR A 73 10.08 11.04 3.91
N LEU A 74 10.51 9.84 3.53
CA LEU A 74 10.09 8.58 4.14
C LEU A 74 11.24 7.89 4.84
N GLN A 75 10.98 7.41 6.05
CA GLN A 75 11.75 6.35 6.67
C GLN A 75 11.28 5.01 6.10
N LEU A 76 12.13 4.38 5.28
CA LEU A 76 11.83 3.20 4.49
C LEU A 76 11.95 1.91 5.31
N ASN A 77 10.93 1.06 5.16
CA ASN A 77 11.00 -0.36 5.54
C ASN A 77 11.48 -1.21 4.36
N SER A 78 11.01 -0.88 3.16
CA SER A 78 11.41 -1.58 1.94
C SER A 78 11.32 -0.68 0.72
N TYR A 79 12.16 -0.99 -0.24
CA TYR A 79 12.20 -0.38 -1.56
C TYR A 79 12.20 -1.50 -2.58
N SER A 80 11.40 -1.40 -3.64
CA SER A 80 11.46 -2.37 -4.72
C SER A 80 11.38 -1.71 -6.08
N ILE A 81 12.22 -2.18 -7.00
CA ILE A 81 12.22 -1.74 -8.39
C ILE A 81 11.68 -2.89 -9.23
N LYS A 82 10.75 -2.58 -10.13
CA LYS A 82 10.33 -3.48 -11.20
C LYS A 82 10.93 -3.01 -12.51
N LYS A 83 11.58 -3.91 -13.24
CA LYS A 83 12.09 -3.70 -14.60
C LYS A 83 11.52 -4.79 -15.50
N THR A 84 10.93 -4.41 -16.62
CA THR A 84 10.54 -5.35 -17.66
C THR A 84 11.55 -5.28 -18.78
N MET A 85 12.25 -6.39 -19.03
CA MET A 85 13.21 -6.53 -20.13
C MET A 85 12.81 -7.76 -20.95
N GLU A 86 12.59 -7.60 -22.26
CA GLU A 86 12.29 -8.71 -23.17
C GLU A 86 11.12 -9.61 -22.70
N ASN A 87 10.05 -8.99 -22.18
CA ASN A 87 8.89 -9.66 -21.57
C ASN A 87 9.18 -10.43 -20.26
N VAL A 88 10.39 -10.31 -19.69
CA VAL A 88 10.73 -10.82 -18.37
C VAL A 88 10.62 -9.70 -17.34
N GLU A 89 9.78 -9.91 -16.32
CA GLU A 89 9.68 -9.00 -15.17
C GLU A 89 10.74 -9.36 -14.11
N ASN A 90 11.74 -8.51 -13.96
CA ASN A 90 12.71 -8.58 -12.88
C ASN A 90 12.30 -7.64 -11.75
N LYS A 91 12.16 -8.18 -10.54
CA LYS A 91 11.84 -7.41 -9.34
C LYS A 91 12.99 -7.52 -8.33
N GLU A 92 13.63 -6.38 -8.07
CA GLU A 92 14.62 -6.26 -7.01
C GLU A 92 13.94 -5.68 -5.76
N ILE A 93 14.18 -6.30 -4.59
CA ILE A 93 13.61 -5.86 -3.32
C ILE A 93 14.74 -5.63 -2.33
N PHE A 94 14.80 -4.40 -1.81
CA PHE A 94 15.72 -3.96 -0.78
C PHE A 94 14.94 -3.76 0.52
N LEU A 95 15.39 -4.38 1.61
CA LEU A 95 14.77 -4.28 2.92
C LEU A 95 15.69 -3.48 3.85
N SER A 96 15.14 -2.51 4.58
CA SER A 96 15.90 -1.83 5.61
C SER A 96 16.03 -2.75 6.83
N GLN A 97 17.25 -3.14 7.17
CA GLN A 97 17.51 -3.99 8.34
C GLN A 97 17.46 -3.20 9.65
N THR A 98 17.84 -1.92 9.60
CA THR A 98 17.92 -1.02 10.76
C THR A 98 16.68 -0.14 10.91
N GLY A 99 15.87 0.00 9.86
CA GLY A 99 14.73 0.92 9.83
C GLY A 99 15.13 2.40 9.78
N THR A 100 16.39 2.71 9.49
CA THR A 100 16.92 4.08 9.45
C THR A 100 17.16 4.60 8.04
N LEU A 101 16.82 3.82 7.01
CA LEU A 101 17.01 4.24 5.63
C LEU A 101 15.98 5.31 5.30
N GLU A 102 16.42 6.51 4.96
CA GLU A 102 15.55 7.59 4.53
C GLU A 102 15.60 7.79 3.02
N SER A 103 14.48 8.21 2.44
CA SER A 103 14.39 8.58 1.04
C SER A 103 13.45 9.77 0.87
N THR A 104 13.94 10.79 0.18
CA THR A 104 13.16 11.97 -0.20
C THR A 104 12.74 11.85 -1.65
N ILE A 105 11.46 12.08 -1.91
CA ILE A 105 10.84 11.92 -3.23
C ILE A 105 10.10 13.20 -3.57
N ALA A 106 10.19 13.67 -4.80
CA ALA A 106 9.39 14.78 -5.27
C ALA A 106 7.91 14.38 -5.42
N LYS A 107 6.99 15.24 -4.98
CA LYS A 107 5.54 14.96 -5.02
C LYS A 107 5.02 14.73 -6.45
N ASN A 108 5.64 15.34 -7.45
CA ASN A 108 5.28 15.22 -8.87
C ASN A 108 5.70 13.87 -9.50
N GLU A 109 6.59 13.11 -8.86
CA GLU A 109 7.02 11.77 -9.29
C GLU A 109 6.10 10.67 -8.75
N ILE A 110 5.29 11.00 -7.75
CA ILE A 110 4.35 10.06 -7.12
C ILE A 110 3.17 9.81 -8.06
N ILE A 111 2.98 8.55 -8.45
CA ILE A 111 1.81 8.13 -9.23
C ILE A 111 0.61 7.96 -8.30
N TYR A 112 0.79 7.20 -7.23
CA TYR A 112 -0.23 7.03 -6.19
C TYR A 112 0.40 6.66 -4.85
N LEU A 113 -0.39 6.86 -3.80
CA LEU A 113 -0.08 6.34 -2.48
C LEU A 113 -1.23 5.51 -1.92
N SER A 114 -0.89 4.54 -1.08
CA SER A 114 -1.83 3.74 -0.29
C SER A 114 -1.43 3.80 1.18
N ASN A 115 -2.41 3.88 2.07
CA ASN A 115 -2.17 3.92 3.52
C ASN A 115 -2.53 2.59 4.17
N TYR A 116 -1.64 2.14 5.06
CA TYR A 116 -1.86 1.04 5.99
C TYR A 116 -1.60 1.50 7.43
N LYS A 117 -2.38 0.96 8.37
CA LYS A 117 -2.19 1.24 9.81
C LYS A 117 -0.82 0.79 10.32
N SER A 118 -0.26 -0.29 9.75
CA SER A 118 1.04 -0.87 10.14
C SER A 118 1.49 -1.92 9.12
N GLN A 119 2.72 -2.41 9.25
CA GLN A 119 3.22 -3.54 8.46
C GLN A 119 2.38 -4.82 8.67
N LYS A 120 1.96 -5.08 9.91
CA LYS A 120 1.06 -6.22 10.21
C LYS A 120 -0.29 -6.04 9.51
N HIS A 121 -0.82 -4.82 9.46
CA HIS A 121 -2.06 -4.52 8.74
C HIS A 121 -1.90 -4.76 7.23
N LYS A 122 -0.78 -4.32 6.64
CA LYS A 122 -0.47 -4.56 5.23
C LYS A 122 -0.42 -6.06 4.91
N LYS A 123 0.39 -6.83 5.63
CA LYS A 123 0.51 -8.29 5.45
C LYS A 123 -0.83 -9.01 5.62
N ARG A 124 -1.63 -8.61 6.61
CA ARG A 124 -2.97 -9.18 6.80
C ARG A 124 -3.86 -8.94 5.59
N LYS A 125 -3.82 -7.74 5.00
CA LYS A 125 -4.57 -7.46 3.77
C LYS A 125 -4.06 -8.32 2.61
N GLU A 126 -2.75 -8.39 2.36
CA GLU A 126 -2.20 -9.23 1.28
C GLU A 126 -2.60 -10.71 1.44
N ASN A 127 -2.59 -11.22 2.68
CA ASN A 127 -3.00 -12.59 2.98
C ASN A 127 -4.50 -12.80 2.73
N ILE A 128 -5.38 -11.90 3.20
CA ILE A 128 -6.83 -12.01 2.97
C ILE A 128 -7.16 -11.99 1.47
N PHE A 129 -6.48 -11.13 0.70
CA PHE A 129 -6.67 -11.07 -0.75
C PHE A 129 -6.26 -12.40 -1.41
N THR A 130 -5.09 -12.94 -1.04
CA THR A 130 -4.61 -14.24 -1.53
C THR A 130 -5.55 -15.39 -1.14
N THR A 131 -6.00 -15.43 0.10
CA THR A 131 -6.97 -16.43 0.58
C THR A 131 -8.31 -16.31 -0.14
N GLY A 132 -8.80 -15.08 -0.37
CA GLY A 132 -10.00 -14.83 -1.15
C GLY A 132 -9.88 -15.37 -2.57
N GLY A 133 -8.77 -15.07 -3.25
CA GLY A 133 -8.47 -15.61 -4.58
C GLY A 133 -8.39 -17.14 -4.61
N LEU A 134 -7.76 -17.75 -3.60
CA LEU A 134 -7.70 -19.21 -3.47
C LEU A 134 -9.10 -19.81 -3.32
N MET A 135 -9.96 -19.23 -2.47
CA MET A 135 -11.34 -19.68 -2.28
C MET A 135 -12.18 -19.56 -3.54
N VAL A 136 -11.99 -18.48 -4.32
CA VAL A 136 -12.63 -18.33 -5.64
C VAL A 136 -12.20 -19.47 -6.56
N PHE A 137 -10.90 -19.75 -6.63
CA PHE A 137 -10.35 -20.82 -7.47
C PHE A 137 -10.84 -22.21 -7.05
N THR A 138 -10.74 -22.57 -5.76
CA THR A 138 -11.20 -23.88 -5.27
C THR A 138 -12.72 -24.01 -5.38
N GLY A 139 -13.46 -22.93 -5.19
CA GLY A 139 -14.91 -22.90 -5.38
C GLY A 139 -15.30 -23.21 -6.83
N LEU A 140 -14.61 -22.61 -7.81
CA LEU A 140 -14.79 -22.91 -9.23
C LEU A 140 -14.46 -24.36 -9.55
N VAL A 141 -13.32 -24.87 -9.10
CA VAL A 141 -12.92 -26.28 -9.32
C VAL A 141 -13.94 -27.24 -8.71
N THR A 142 -14.43 -26.94 -7.51
CA THR A 142 -15.44 -27.76 -6.83
C THR A 142 -16.77 -27.78 -7.60
N ALA A 143 -17.20 -26.61 -8.11
CA ALA A 143 -18.41 -26.51 -8.92
C ALA A 143 -18.27 -27.26 -10.26
N LEU A 144 -17.10 -27.19 -10.90
CA LEU A 144 -16.79 -27.95 -12.12
C LEU A 144 -16.78 -29.46 -11.85
N ASN A 145 -16.18 -29.90 -10.74
CA ASN A 145 -16.17 -31.31 -10.35
C ASN A 145 -17.59 -31.86 -10.12
N ALA A 146 -18.52 -31.03 -9.67
CA ALA A 146 -19.93 -31.42 -9.52
C ALA A 146 -20.60 -31.81 -10.86
N LEU A 147 -20.05 -31.38 -12.01
CA LEU A 147 -20.55 -31.78 -13.32
C LEU A 147 -20.23 -33.24 -13.67
N VAL A 148 -19.16 -33.79 -13.10
CA VAL A 148 -18.69 -35.16 -13.36
C VAL A 148 -19.30 -36.17 -12.38
N VAL A 149 -19.73 -35.72 -11.21
CA VAL A 149 -20.34 -36.58 -10.18
C VAL A 149 -21.74 -37.05 -10.61
N LYS A 150 -21.93 -38.37 -10.65
CA LYS A 150 -23.20 -39.01 -11.05
C LYS A 150 -24.27 -38.99 -9.95
N ASP A 151 -23.86 -39.02 -8.69
CA ASP A 151 -24.80 -38.99 -7.57
C ASP A 151 -25.42 -37.59 -7.40
N LYS A 152 -26.76 -37.52 -7.43
CA LYS A 152 -27.50 -36.26 -7.38
C LYS A 152 -27.34 -35.53 -6.04
N SER A 153 -27.26 -36.28 -4.93
CA SER A 153 -27.09 -35.70 -3.60
C SER A 153 -25.71 -35.04 -3.46
N SER A 154 -24.66 -35.80 -3.80
CA SER A 154 -23.27 -35.32 -3.80
C SER A 154 -23.05 -34.17 -4.76
N LYS A 155 -23.66 -34.21 -5.96
CA LYS A 155 -23.62 -33.11 -6.92
C LYS A 155 -24.21 -31.82 -6.35
N LYS A 156 -25.39 -31.90 -5.69
CA LYS A 156 -26.02 -30.73 -5.06
C LYS A 156 -25.14 -30.16 -3.94
N THR A 157 -24.57 -31.01 -3.11
CA THR A 157 -23.65 -30.60 -2.04
C THR A 157 -22.42 -29.88 -2.59
N LEU A 158 -21.79 -30.43 -3.63
CA LEU A 158 -20.61 -29.83 -4.27
C LEU A 158 -20.91 -28.48 -4.93
N LEU A 159 -22.06 -28.34 -5.60
CA LEU A 159 -22.47 -27.06 -6.17
C LEU A 159 -22.71 -26.00 -5.08
N ILE A 160 -23.37 -26.38 -3.98
CA ILE A 160 -23.61 -25.47 -2.86
C ILE A 160 -22.29 -25.07 -2.19
N SER A 161 -21.41 -26.04 -1.89
CA SER A 161 -20.11 -25.75 -1.27
C SER A 161 -19.21 -24.92 -2.19
N GLY A 162 -19.20 -25.22 -3.49
CA GLY A 162 -18.45 -24.46 -4.49
C GLY A 162 -18.97 -23.03 -4.62
N GLY A 163 -20.30 -22.85 -4.65
CA GLY A 163 -20.94 -21.53 -4.67
C GLY A 163 -20.65 -20.71 -3.41
N LEU A 164 -20.69 -21.33 -2.23
CA LEU A 164 -20.34 -20.66 -0.96
C LEU A 164 -18.87 -20.24 -0.93
N GLN A 165 -17.95 -21.12 -1.31
CA GLN A 165 -16.51 -20.79 -1.37
C GLN A 165 -16.24 -19.65 -2.36
N PHE A 166 -16.86 -19.71 -3.53
CA PHE A 166 -16.74 -18.66 -4.54
C PHE A 166 -17.28 -17.32 -4.03
N GLY A 167 -18.48 -17.31 -3.44
CA GLY A 167 -19.10 -16.11 -2.89
C GLY A 167 -18.29 -15.49 -1.75
N LEU A 168 -17.85 -16.30 -0.79
CA LEU A 168 -16.98 -15.84 0.31
C LEU A 168 -15.63 -15.34 -0.21
N GLY A 169 -15.02 -16.06 -1.16
CA GLY A 169 -13.75 -15.68 -1.77
C GLY A 169 -13.82 -14.33 -2.48
N LEU A 170 -14.87 -14.09 -3.27
CA LEU A 170 -15.12 -12.80 -3.91
C LEU A 170 -15.33 -11.70 -2.87
N GLY A 171 -16.14 -11.95 -1.85
CA GLY A 171 -16.40 -10.99 -0.77
C GLY A 171 -15.12 -10.56 -0.05
N LEU A 172 -14.25 -11.52 0.30
CA LEU A 172 -12.96 -11.25 0.91
C LEU A 172 -12.03 -10.45 -0.02
N THR A 173 -12.03 -10.77 -1.32
CA THR A 173 -11.19 -10.09 -2.31
C THR A 173 -11.61 -8.62 -2.50
N ILE A 174 -12.91 -8.35 -2.63
CA ILE A 174 -13.45 -7.01 -2.89
C ILE A 174 -13.33 -6.11 -1.65
N THR A 175 -13.74 -6.61 -0.48
CA THR A 175 -13.80 -5.79 0.75
C THR A 175 -12.41 -5.40 1.27
N ASN A 176 -11.38 -6.15 0.86
CA ASN A 176 -10.04 -5.98 1.37
C ASN A 176 -9.16 -5.10 0.46
N ASP A 177 -9.65 -4.71 -0.71
CA ASP A 177 -8.92 -3.80 -1.60
C ASP A 177 -8.54 -2.50 -0.85
N THR A 178 -7.34 -2.00 -1.11
CA THR A 178 -6.83 -0.81 -0.45
C THR A 178 -6.99 0.38 -1.37
N LYS A 179 -7.72 1.39 -0.89
CA LYS A 179 -7.91 2.62 -1.65
C LYS A 179 -6.57 3.24 -2.02
N LYS A 180 -6.34 3.35 -3.33
CA LYS A 180 -5.21 4.08 -3.93
C LYS A 180 -5.61 5.53 -4.14
N TYR A 181 -4.75 6.44 -3.72
CA TYR A 181 -4.92 7.88 -3.94
C TYR A 181 -3.96 8.27 -5.05
N TYR A 182 -4.48 8.47 -6.26
CA TYR A 182 -3.68 8.83 -7.42
C TYR A 182 -3.32 10.31 -7.39
N LEU A 183 -2.04 10.63 -7.56
CA LEU A 183 -1.52 11.99 -7.65
C LEU A 183 -1.19 12.38 -9.11
N ARG A 184 -1.15 11.39 -10.02
CA ARG A 184 -0.93 11.60 -11.45
C ARG A 184 -1.59 10.50 -12.29
N ASN A 185 -1.61 10.70 -13.61
CA ASN A 185 -1.98 9.71 -14.64
C ASN A 185 -3.41 9.15 -14.51
N ARG A 186 -4.34 9.94 -13.96
CA ARG A 186 -5.78 9.63 -13.87
C ARG A 186 -6.62 10.91 -13.89
N HIS A 187 -7.94 10.78 -14.10
CA HIS A 187 -8.87 11.92 -14.03
C HIS A 187 -9.21 12.33 -12.58
N ASP A 188 -9.05 11.44 -11.60
CA ASP A 188 -9.40 11.65 -10.20
C ASP A 188 -8.18 11.96 -9.31
N ILE A 189 -7.44 13.00 -9.68
CA ILE A 189 -6.16 13.37 -9.04
C ILE A 189 -6.37 13.97 -7.65
N TRP A 190 -5.61 13.45 -6.69
CA TRP A 190 -5.41 14.01 -5.35
C TRP A 190 -4.14 14.86 -5.32
N SER A 191 -4.14 15.88 -4.47
CA SER A 191 -3.00 16.76 -4.25
C SER A 191 -2.56 16.72 -2.78
N ILE A 192 -1.26 16.88 -2.52
CA ILE A 192 -0.71 17.09 -1.18
C ILE A 192 -0.43 18.58 -1.02
N LYS A 193 -1.18 19.25 -0.15
CA LYS A 193 -0.93 20.63 0.30
C LYS A 193 -0.37 20.61 1.73
N ASN A 194 0.38 21.65 2.09
CA ASN A 194 0.72 21.94 3.49
C ASN A 194 -0.35 22.85 4.09
#